data_AF-A0A660LKS0-F1
#
_entry.id   AF-A0A660LKS0-F1
#
_cell.length_a   1.000
_cell.length_b   1.000
_cell.length_c   1.000
_cell.angle_alpha   90.00
_cell.angle_beta   90.00
_cell.angle_gamma   90.00
#
_symmetry.space_group_name_H-M   'P 1'
#
loop_
_entity.id
_entity.type
_entity.pdbx_description
1 polymer ?
#
loop_
_entity_poly.entity_id
_entity_poly.type
_entity_poly.pdbx_seq_one_letter_code
_entity_poly.pdbx_strand_id
1 'polypeptide(L)'
;MAWYPGATHWPLNCETTDRSHTPVRMTLHTAVSGATNLYKYGPYKGTYSTFYVNGAGDVYQYASTGQATRASGAGNFGDISVETWDGASERALTASQVTALGQLLAWIWDTHPHVPRRIATPGDLRGLAWHRLGCAGNFGRFDPNDRKTWCRAQTGARWSTAYGKNCPYDSKIDQLDDIYQAALGGSDTPDPITPPTGDEMFIVWRIGDNVAYLVTAHSMRQLTWEEYQAYKIAWPDIPEHSAYPETVQTLMGAVHAQAKTLVEDLRALGGSI
;
A
#
# COMPACT_ATOMS: atom_id res chain seq x y z
N MET A 1 -3.86 22.08 9.97
CA MET A 1 -3.89 20.67 10.39
C MET A 1 -4.83 19.95 9.46
N ALA A 2 -4.36 18.99 8.65
CA ALA A 2 -5.16 18.37 7.60
C ALA A 2 -5.24 16.85 7.76
N TRP A 3 -6.43 16.32 7.42
CA TRP A 3 -6.75 14.90 7.40
C TRP A 3 -7.10 14.50 5.97
N TYR A 4 -6.49 13.43 5.48
CA TYR A 4 -6.69 12.94 4.13
C TYR A 4 -8.08 12.30 4.03
N PRO A 5 -8.96 12.75 3.12
CA PRO A 5 -10.31 12.19 3.00
C PRO A 5 -10.32 10.71 2.60
N GLY A 6 -9.30 10.25 1.88
CA GLY A 6 -9.16 8.85 1.46
C GLY A 6 -8.57 7.91 2.53
N ALA A 7 -8.36 8.39 3.77
CA ALA A 7 -7.86 7.57 4.87
C ALA A 7 -8.95 7.19 5.87
N THR A 8 -8.82 6.00 6.46
CA THR A 8 -9.51 5.67 7.71
C THR A 8 -8.77 6.35 8.87
N HIS A 9 -9.46 7.21 9.63
CA HIS A 9 -8.83 8.00 10.69
C HIS A 9 -8.84 7.25 12.03
N TRP A 10 -7.65 7.03 12.58
CA TRP A 10 -7.40 6.36 13.86
C TRP A 10 -6.50 7.26 14.72
N PRO A 11 -6.99 8.42 15.16
CA PRO A 11 -6.16 9.40 15.84
C PRO A 11 -5.53 8.80 17.10
N LEU A 12 -4.21 8.83 17.15
CA LEU A 12 -3.47 8.57 18.37
C LEU A 12 -3.57 9.85 19.21
N ASN A 13 -3.87 9.74 20.51
CA ASN A 13 -3.92 10.89 21.44
C ASN A 13 -2.50 11.48 21.66
N CYS A 14 -1.86 11.95 20.59
CA CYS A 14 -0.47 12.39 20.51
C CYS A 14 -0.33 13.75 19.80
N GLU A 15 -1.45 14.39 19.43
CA GLU A 15 -1.46 15.78 18.96
C GLU A 15 -1.21 16.74 20.13
N THR A 16 -0.16 17.55 19.99
CA THR A 16 0.34 18.47 21.01
C THR A 16 0.94 19.70 20.33
N THR A 17 0.68 20.89 20.86
CA THR A 17 1.07 22.17 20.24
C THR A 17 2.59 22.31 20.07
N ASP A 18 3.39 21.69 20.93
CA ASP A 18 4.86 21.71 20.90
C ASP A 18 5.48 20.93 19.73
N ARG A 19 4.68 20.16 18.99
CA ARG A 19 5.14 19.45 17.78
C ARG A 19 4.42 19.88 16.52
N SER A 20 3.76 21.04 16.53
CA SER A 20 3.25 21.63 15.30
C SER A 20 4.41 21.91 14.32
N HIS A 21 4.20 21.66 13.03
CA HIS A 21 5.19 21.94 12.00
C HIS A 21 4.55 22.29 10.65
N THR A 22 5.38 22.86 9.77
CA THR A 22 5.05 22.98 8.35
C THR A 22 5.69 21.82 7.60
N PRO A 23 4.92 20.89 6.99
CA PRO A 23 5.49 19.80 6.23
C PRO A 23 6.14 20.30 4.93
N VAL A 24 7.28 19.71 4.58
CA VAL A 24 8.03 19.98 3.33
C VAL A 24 8.31 18.71 2.54
N ARG A 25 7.95 17.54 3.08
CA ARG A 25 8.13 16.25 2.44
C ARG A 25 7.14 15.21 2.94
N MET A 26 6.93 14.20 2.10
CA MET A 26 6.36 12.91 2.45
C MET A 26 7.53 11.91 2.51
N THR A 27 7.78 11.29 3.66
CA THR A 27 8.87 10.30 3.81
C THR A 27 8.29 8.90 3.90
N LEU A 28 8.73 8.01 3.01
CA LEU A 28 8.39 6.59 3.07
C LEU A 28 9.23 5.85 4.12
N HIS A 29 8.57 4.95 4.82
CA HIS A 29 9.12 4.01 5.80
C HIS A 29 8.62 2.60 5.51
N THR A 30 9.26 1.62 6.15
CA THR A 30 8.83 0.22 6.12
C THR A 30 8.27 -0.15 7.48
N ALA A 31 7.09 -0.75 7.46
CA ALA A 31 6.41 -1.14 8.67
C ALA A 31 7.23 -2.19 9.45
N VAL A 32 7.25 -2.08 10.77
CA VAL A 32 7.91 -3.06 11.65
C VAL A 32 7.12 -4.37 11.81
N SER A 33 5.97 -4.49 11.16
CA SER A 33 5.08 -5.65 11.28
C SER A 33 4.26 -5.89 10.02
N GLY A 34 3.82 -7.13 9.83
CA GLY A 34 2.85 -7.51 8.80
C GLY A 34 1.39 -7.24 9.16
N ALA A 35 1.10 -6.49 10.24
CA ALA A 35 -0.27 -6.22 10.67
C ALA A 35 -1.02 -5.36 9.64
N THR A 36 -2.32 -5.58 9.45
CA THR A 36 -3.18 -4.82 8.52
C THR A 36 -3.43 -3.37 8.95
N ASN A 37 -3.15 -3.04 10.21
CA ASN A 37 -3.14 -1.70 10.82
C ASN A 37 -2.09 -1.73 11.95
N LEU A 38 -1.24 -0.70 12.05
CA LEU A 38 -0.11 -0.67 12.98
C LEU A 38 -0.47 -0.31 14.41
N TYR A 39 -1.49 0.53 14.61
CA TYR A 39 -1.80 1.07 15.93
C TYR A 39 -3.26 0.84 16.27
N LYS A 40 -3.53 -0.29 16.92
CA LYS A 40 -4.90 -0.67 17.28
C LYS A 40 -5.33 -0.19 18.68
N TYR A 41 -4.42 0.31 19.54
CA TYR A 41 -4.78 0.63 20.94
C TYR A 41 -3.95 1.75 21.61
N GLY A 42 -4.65 2.69 22.27
CA GLY A 42 -4.18 3.46 23.44
C GLY A 42 -3.22 4.64 23.22
N PRO A 43 -2.95 5.45 24.26
CA PRO A 43 -2.05 6.60 24.19
C PRO A 43 -0.64 6.15 23.83
N TYR A 44 -0.19 6.50 22.63
CA TYR A 44 1.06 6.00 22.08
C TYR A 44 2.22 6.94 22.44
N LYS A 45 3.16 6.44 23.26
CA LYS A 45 4.36 7.20 23.70
C LYS A 45 5.64 6.84 22.91
N GLY A 46 5.55 6.00 21.88
CA GLY A 46 6.68 5.48 21.11
C GLY A 46 6.93 6.19 19.77
N THR A 47 7.57 5.46 18.84
CA THR A 47 7.76 5.81 17.42
C THR A 47 6.48 5.57 16.63
N TYR A 48 5.85 6.64 16.13
CA TYR A 48 4.65 6.53 15.30
C TYR A 48 4.78 7.34 14.03
N SER A 49 4.05 6.94 13.01
CA SER A 49 3.95 7.64 11.73
C SER A 49 2.67 8.45 11.60
N THR A 50 2.61 9.28 10.56
CA THR A 50 1.42 10.07 10.21
C THR A 50 0.39 9.19 9.53
N PHE A 51 0.88 8.39 8.57
CA PHE A 51 0.07 7.46 7.79
C PHE A 51 0.65 6.04 7.85
N TYR A 52 -0.20 5.10 7.48
CA TYR A 52 0.17 3.75 7.13
C TYR A 52 -0.61 3.28 5.91
N VAL A 53 0.05 2.59 4.99
CA VAL A 53 -0.57 1.99 3.79
C VAL A 53 -0.37 0.48 3.83
N ASN A 54 -1.47 -0.27 3.92
CA ASN A 54 -1.42 -1.73 3.98
C ASN A 54 -1.18 -2.36 2.59
N GLY A 55 -1.00 -3.68 2.51
CA GLY A 55 -0.75 -4.38 1.25
C GLY A 55 -1.88 -4.31 0.21
N ALA A 56 -3.11 -4.00 0.65
CA ALA A 56 -4.28 -3.80 -0.22
C ALA A 56 -4.43 -2.33 -0.69
N GLY A 57 -3.57 -1.41 -0.22
CA GLY A 57 -3.67 0.01 -0.54
C GLY A 57 -4.57 0.81 0.40
N ASP A 58 -5.12 0.22 1.46
CA ASP A 58 -5.90 0.98 2.44
C ASP A 58 -4.97 1.95 3.19
N VAL A 59 -5.41 3.20 3.27
CA VAL A 59 -4.69 4.26 3.96
C VAL A 59 -5.29 4.47 5.34
N TYR A 60 -4.44 4.43 6.37
CA TYR A 60 -4.78 4.78 7.74
C TYR A 60 -4.04 6.05 8.12
N GLN A 61 -4.72 6.97 8.81
CA GLN A 61 -4.11 8.18 9.32
C GLN A 61 -4.22 8.24 10.85
N TYR A 62 -3.10 8.52 11.50
CA TYR A 62 -2.97 8.47 12.95
C TYR A 62 -2.75 9.84 13.60
N ALA A 63 -2.29 10.82 12.83
CA ALA A 63 -2.11 12.20 13.25
C ALA A 63 -2.37 13.13 12.05
N SER A 64 -2.80 14.36 12.31
CA SER A 64 -2.91 15.36 11.24
C SER A 64 -1.53 15.71 10.66
N THR A 65 -1.49 16.09 9.40
CA THR A 65 -0.24 16.43 8.69
C THR A 65 0.46 17.72 9.18
N GLY A 66 -0.17 18.45 10.09
CA GLY A 66 0.43 19.61 10.76
C GLY A 66 1.13 19.25 12.07
N GLN A 67 1.11 17.96 12.46
CA GLN A 67 1.68 17.45 13.69
C GLN A 67 2.89 16.55 13.38
N ALA A 68 4.06 16.93 13.87
CA ALA A 68 5.27 16.17 13.65
C ALA A 68 5.21 14.86 14.43
N THR A 69 5.15 13.75 13.72
CA THR A 69 5.14 12.41 14.31
C THR A 69 6.56 11.99 14.78
N ARG A 70 6.77 10.74 15.19
CA ARG A 70 8.03 10.29 15.81
C ARG A 70 8.77 9.21 15.00
N ALA A 71 8.57 9.16 13.69
CA ALA A 71 9.15 8.13 12.80
C ALA A 71 10.58 8.43 12.31
N SER A 72 10.98 9.71 12.27
CA SER A 72 12.13 10.21 11.51
C SER A 72 13.20 10.90 12.35
N GLY A 73 13.25 10.70 13.68
CA GLY A 73 14.29 11.28 14.53
C GLY A 73 14.39 12.82 14.41
N ALA A 74 15.56 13.37 14.07
CA ALA A 74 15.70 14.81 13.85
C ALA A 74 14.96 15.32 12.60
N GLY A 75 14.53 14.41 11.72
CA GLY A 75 13.71 14.71 10.56
C GLY A 75 12.23 14.92 10.88
N ASN A 76 11.74 14.59 12.08
CA ASN A 76 10.30 14.66 12.38
C ASN A 76 9.65 16.01 12.01
N PHE A 77 10.35 17.12 12.26
CA PHE A 77 9.88 18.44 11.85
C PHE A 77 10.08 18.63 10.34
N GLY A 78 8.99 18.91 9.66
CA GLY A 78 8.93 19.02 8.20
C GLY A 78 8.51 17.73 7.48
N ASP A 79 8.20 16.65 8.20
CA ASP A 79 7.92 15.33 7.63
C ASP A 79 6.46 14.90 7.78
N ILE A 80 5.87 14.44 6.68
CA ILE A 80 4.67 13.59 6.68
C ILE A 80 5.15 12.14 6.49
N SER A 81 5.33 11.44 7.60
CA SER A 81 5.84 10.06 7.60
C SER A 81 4.76 9.05 7.22
N VAL A 82 5.10 8.12 6.33
CA VAL A 82 4.21 7.07 5.83
C VAL A 82 4.86 5.71 5.99
N GLU A 83 4.30 4.87 6.85
CA GLU A 83 4.70 3.47 6.99
C GLU A 83 4.04 2.63 5.89
N THR A 84 4.81 1.77 5.23
CA THR A 84 4.28 0.90 4.17
C THR A 84 4.42 -0.56 4.58
N TRP A 85 3.32 -1.31 4.50
CA TRP A 85 3.32 -2.74 4.75
C TRP A 85 4.28 -3.47 3.82
N ASP A 86 4.97 -4.45 4.38
CA ASP A 86 5.87 -5.34 3.66
C ASP A 86 5.82 -6.78 4.20
N GLY A 87 4.82 -7.12 5.02
CA GLY A 87 4.78 -8.43 5.67
C GLY A 87 5.96 -8.70 6.62
N ALA A 88 6.65 -7.65 7.09
CA ALA A 88 7.89 -7.72 7.87
C ALA A 88 9.09 -8.35 7.14
N SER A 89 9.13 -8.22 5.81
CA SER A 89 10.26 -8.67 4.98
C SER A 89 10.54 -7.70 3.83
N GLU A 90 11.73 -7.79 3.23
CA GLU A 90 12.02 -6.98 2.03
C GLU A 90 11.12 -7.41 0.86
N ARG A 91 10.32 -6.47 0.36
CA ARG A 91 9.51 -6.65 -0.83
C ARG A 91 9.10 -5.32 -1.46
N ALA A 92 8.85 -5.40 -2.77
CA ALA A 92 8.21 -4.33 -3.51
C ALA A 92 6.81 -4.02 -2.98
N LEU A 93 6.41 -2.76 -3.12
CA LEU A 93 5.03 -2.30 -2.94
C LEU A 93 4.12 -2.98 -3.97
N THR A 94 2.92 -3.33 -3.54
CA THR A 94 1.86 -3.79 -4.45
C THR A 94 1.39 -2.64 -5.35
N ALA A 95 0.76 -2.96 -6.48
CA ALA A 95 0.16 -1.95 -7.35
C ALA A 95 -0.86 -1.06 -6.62
N SER A 96 -1.66 -1.65 -5.71
CA SER A 96 -2.60 -0.89 -4.87
C SER A 96 -1.88 0.06 -3.92
N GLN A 97 -0.75 -0.35 -3.34
CA GLN A 97 0.07 0.55 -2.51
C GLN A 97 0.63 1.72 -3.33
N VAL A 98 1.18 1.45 -4.52
CA VAL A 98 1.70 2.52 -5.41
C VAL A 98 0.59 3.51 -5.76
N THR A 99 -0.59 3.01 -6.13
CA THR A 99 -1.77 3.84 -6.44
C THR A 99 -2.18 4.70 -5.25
N ALA A 100 -2.34 4.09 -4.07
CA ALA A 100 -2.74 4.79 -2.87
C ALA A 100 -1.71 5.84 -2.42
N LEU A 101 -0.41 5.53 -2.52
CA LEU A 101 0.68 6.46 -2.23
C LEU A 101 0.72 7.61 -3.23
N GLY A 102 0.44 7.35 -4.51
CA GLY A 102 0.31 8.39 -5.54
C GLY A 102 -0.84 9.35 -5.25
N GLN A 103 -2.03 8.82 -4.95
CA GLN A 103 -3.19 9.62 -4.56
C GLN A 103 -2.93 10.45 -3.29
N LEU A 104 -2.30 9.84 -2.29
CA LEU A 104 -1.91 10.53 -1.06
C LEU A 104 -0.90 11.65 -1.35
N LEU A 105 0.11 11.41 -2.19
CA LEU A 105 1.10 12.42 -2.56
C LEU A 105 0.47 13.58 -3.35
N ALA A 106 -0.44 13.30 -4.27
CA ALA A 106 -1.20 14.32 -4.99
C ALA A 106 -2.00 15.21 -4.02
N TRP A 107 -2.74 14.60 -3.10
CA TRP A 107 -3.44 15.34 -2.05
C TRP A 107 -2.50 16.16 -1.16
N ILE A 108 -1.33 15.63 -0.81
CA ILE A 108 -0.31 16.35 -0.04
C ILE A 108 0.14 17.60 -0.80
N TRP A 109 0.38 17.52 -2.11
CA TRP A 109 0.78 18.69 -2.90
C TRP A 109 -0.28 19.78 -2.92
N ASP A 110 -1.55 19.40 -3.02
CA ASP A 110 -2.66 20.36 -3.06
C ASP A 110 -2.92 20.97 -1.67
N THR A 111 -2.67 20.20 -0.61
CA THR A 111 -2.91 20.62 0.79
C THR A 111 -1.74 21.39 1.39
N HIS A 112 -0.52 21.11 0.94
CA HIS A 112 0.72 21.62 1.53
C HIS A 112 1.63 22.26 0.47
N PRO A 113 1.49 23.58 0.21
CA PRO A 113 2.23 24.27 -0.85
C PRO A 113 3.75 24.27 -0.65
N HIS A 114 4.24 23.94 0.56
CA HIS A 114 5.65 23.84 0.88
C HIS A 114 6.28 22.48 0.53
N VAL A 115 5.47 21.49 0.11
CA VAL A 115 5.94 20.21 -0.39
C VAL A 115 6.10 20.30 -1.91
N PRO A 116 7.33 20.32 -2.44
CA PRO A 116 7.54 20.45 -3.87
C PRO A 116 7.15 19.17 -4.63
N ARG A 117 6.65 19.35 -5.85
CA ARG A 117 6.39 18.27 -6.82
C ARG A 117 7.70 17.74 -7.42
N ARG A 118 8.44 16.98 -6.62
CA ARG A 118 9.66 16.27 -7.04
C ARG A 118 10.01 15.16 -6.05
N ILE A 119 10.90 14.28 -6.48
CA ILE A 119 11.58 13.33 -5.59
C ILE A 119 12.76 14.04 -4.91
N ALA A 120 12.98 13.72 -3.64
CA ALA A 120 14.10 14.22 -2.85
C ALA A 120 15.45 13.79 -3.44
N THR A 121 16.47 14.63 -3.27
CA THR A 121 17.84 14.38 -3.70
C THR A 121 18.82 14.63 -2.55
N PRO A 122 20.09 14.23 -2.64
CA PRO A 122 21.03 14.46 -1.54
C PRO A 122 21.24 15.94 -1.21
N GLY A 123 21.09 16.82 -2.21
CA GLY A 123 21.20 18.27 -2.05
C GLY A 123 19.91 18.96 -1.59
N ASP A 124 18.75 18.32 -1.72
CA ASP A 124 17.48 18.89 -1.28
C ASP A 124 16.43 17.82 -0.94
N LEU A 125 16.20 17.66 0.37
CA LEU A 125 15.43 16.57 0.97
C LEU A 125 13.90 16.77 0.96
N ARG A 126 13.41 17.86 0.36
CA ARG A 126 11.98 18.16 0.23
C ARG A 126 11.31 17.34 -0.90
N GLY A 127 9.99 17.16 -0.82
CA GLY A 127 9.19 16.42 -1.82
C GLY A 127 8.88 14.98 -1.40
N LEU A 128 8.92 14.02 -2.34
CA LEU A 128 8.83 12.59 -2.03
C LEU A 128 10.20 12.06 -1.58
N ALA A 129 10.32 11.63 -0.33
CA ALA A 129 11.55 11.17 0.31
C ALA A 129 11.41 9.74 0.87
N TRP A 130 12.52 9.17 1.34
CA TRP A 130 12.57 7.86 1.99
C TRP A 130 13.51 7.89 3.20
N HIS A 131 13.17 7.18 4.28
CA HIS A 131 13.83 7.36 5.59
C HIS A 131 15.35 7.08 5.57
N ARG A 132 15.80 6.16 4.73
CA ARG A 132 17.23 5.80 4.58
C ARG A 132 18.09 6.96 4.09
N LEU A 133 17.51 7.91 3.35
CA LEU A 133 18.21 9.10 2.86
C LEU A 133 18.85 9.93 3.97
N GLY A 134 18.28 9.89 5.19
CA GLY A 134 18.84 10.53 6.40
C GLY A 134 19.45 9.57 7.41
N CYS A 135 19.68 8.30 7.05
CA CYS A 135 20.31 7.31 7.92
C CYS A 135 21.81 7.16 7.61
N ALA A 136 22.62 6.88 8.64
CA ALA A 136 24.01 6.48 8.43
C ALA A 136 24.07 4.98 8.11
N GLY A 137 24.96 4.56 7.21
CA GLY A 137 25.15 3.16 6.87
C GLY A 137 26.16 2.97 5.73
N ASN A 138 26.43 1.71 5.39
CA ASN A 138 27.23 1.34 4.23
C ASN A 138 26.28 0.78 3.14
N PHE A 139 25.73 1.65 2.31
CA PHE A 139 24.76 1.30 1.26
C PHE A 139 25.40 1.27 -0.14
N GLY A 140 26.70 0.96 -0.20
CA GLY A 140 27.48 0.99 -1.43
C GLY A 140 28.18 2.34 -1.68
N ARG A 141 28.99 2.37 -2.74
CA ARG A 141 29.64 3.60 -3.21
C ARG A 141 28.57 4.55 -3.74
N PHE A 142 28.65 5.83 -3.39
CA PHE A 142 27.76 6.84 -3.93
C PHE A 142 27.74 6.82 -5.46
N ASP A 143 26.55 6.64 -6.02
CA ASP A 143 26.24 6.78 -7.43
C ASP A 143 25.07 7.78 -7.57
N PRO A 144 25.25 8.92 -8.26
CA PRO A 144 24.20 9.91 -8.46
C PRO A 144 23.02 9.41 -9.31
N ASN A 145 23.09 8.22 -9.90
CA ASN A 145 22.00 7.60 -10.65
C ASN A 145 21.33 6.45 -9.90
N ASP A 146 21.89 6.00 -8.77
CA ASP A 146 21.30 4.96 -7.92
C ASP A 146 20.94 5.52 -6.55
N ARG A 147 19.64 5.82 -6.37
CA ARG A 147 19.07 6.32 -5.11
C ARG A 147 19.34 5.39 -3.94
N LYS A 148 19.61 4.10 -4.18
CA LYS A 148 19.88 3.14 -3.12
C LYS A 148 21.19 3.43 -2.41
N THR A 149 22.14 4.05 -3.10
CA THR A 149 23.45 4.42 -2.53
C THR A 149 23.41 5.71 -1.71
N TRP A 150 22.29 6.43 -1.71
CA TRP A 150 22.18 7.74 -1.06
C TRP A 150 21.78 7.62 0.40
N CYS A 151 22.49 8.34 1.26
CA CYS A 151 22.27 8.29 2.70
C CYS A 151 22.81 9.56 3.40
N ARG A 152 22.83 9.54 4.73
CA ARG A 152 23.35 10.64 5.56
C ARG A 152 24.74 11.12 5.13
N ALA A 153 25.60 10.25 4.62
CA ALA A 153 26.95 10.63 4.21
C ALA A 153 26.94 11.71 3.11
N GLN A 154 25.92 11.71 2.25
CA GLN A 154 25.76 12.73 1.21
C GLN A 154 24.83 13.86 1.64
N THR A 155 23.82 13.57 2.47
CA THR A 155 22.76 14.53 2.80
C THR A 155 23.02 15.36 4.05
N GLY A 156 23.91 14.90 4.94
CA GLY A 156 24.14 15.47 6.27
C GLY A 156 22.98 15.25 7.27
N ALA A 157 21.81 14.79 6.81
CA ALA A 157 20.62 14.62 7.63
C ALA A 157 20.76 13.51 8.67
N ARG A 158 20.15 13.68 9.85
CA ARG A 158 20.20 12.71 10.95
C ARG A 158 18.80 12.22 11.33
N TRP A 159 18.21 11.39 10.47
CA TRP A 159 16.85 10.86 10.68
C TRP A 159 16.81 9.58 11.52
N SER A 160 17.97 8.99 11.82
CA SER A 160 18.14 7.87 12.75
C SER A 160 19.49 7.97 13.46
N THR A 161 19.57 7.41 14.67
CA THR A 161 20.84 7.14 15.36
C THR A 161 21.38 5.74 15.06
N ALA A 162 20.53 4.82 14.59
CA ALA A 162 20.93 3.46 14.23
C ALA A 162 21.70 3.45 12.91
N TYR A 163 22.92 2.90 12.95
CA TYR A 163 23.75 2.68 11.77
C TYR A 163 23.23 1.48 10.97
N GLY A 164 23.23 1.59 9.64
CA GLY A 164 22.75 0.53 8.74
C GLY A 164 21.23 0.35 8.72
N LYS A 165 20.46 1.29 9.28
CA LYS A 165 18.99 1.21 9.25
C LYS A 165 18.52 1.20 7.80
N ASN A 166 17.97 0.06 7.39
CA ASN A 166 17.51 -0.17 6.02
C ASN A 166 15.99 0.03 5.91
N CYS A 167 15.54 1.28 6.04
CA CYS A 167 14.12 1.64 6.04
C CYS A 167 13.92 2.84 5.11
N PRO A 168 13.13 2.73 4.03
CA PRO A 168 12.63 1.48 3.48
C PRO A 168 13.76 0.66 2.81
N TYR A 169 13.43 -0.58 2.45
CA TYR A 169 14.31 -1.47 1.68
C TYR A 169 14.50 -1.00 0.23
N ASP A 170 15.47 -1.60 -0.47
CA ASP A 170 15.85 -1.23 -1.85
C ASP A 170 14.69 -1.36 -2.83
N SER A 171 13.97 -2.48 -2.76
CA SER A 171 12.80 -2.76 -3.60
C SER A 171 11.73 -1.66 -3.58
N LYS A 172 11.59 -0.92 -2.47
CA LYS A 172 10.65 0.21 -2.38
C LYS A 172 11.26 1.52 -2.88
N ILE A 173 12.57 1.69 -2.74
CA ILE A 173 13.29 2.86 -3.25
C ILE A 173 13.29 2.83 -4.79
N ASP A 174 13.35 1.65 -5.38
CA ASP A 174 13.23 1.45 -6.83
C ASP A 174 11.86 1.90 -7.38
N GLN A 175 10.81 1.95 -6.56
CA GLN A 175 9.44 2.33 -6.95
C GLN A 175 9.07 3.80 -6.64
N LEU A 176 10.02 4.64 -6.25
CA LEU A 176 9.75 6.05 -5.99
C LEU A 176 9.25 6.79 -7.24
N ASP A 177 9.77 6.42 -8.42
CA ASP A 177 9.32 7.00 -9.68
C ASP A 177 7.87 6.58 -9.99
N ASP A 178 7.47 5.33 -9.74
CA ASP A 178 6.10 4.85 -9.95
C ASP A 178 5.08 5.61 -9.09
N ILE A 179 5.38 5.80 -7.80
CA ILE A 179 4.54 6.59 -6.88
C ILE A 179 4.42 8.04 -7.37
N TYR A 180 5.54 8.61 -7.81
CA TYR A 180 5.58 9.97 -8.30
C TYR A 180 4.76 10.14 -9.59
N GLN A 181 4.85 9.20 -10.54
CA GLN A 181 4.04 9.22 -11.76
C GLN A 181 2.55 9.03 -11.46
N ALA A 182 2.21 8.09 -10.58
CA ALA A 182 0.82 7.90 -10.13
C ALA A 182 0.25 9.19 -9.52
N ALA A 183 1.04 9.96 -8.76
CA ALA A 183 0.63 11.25 -8.21
C ALA A 183 0.43 12.35 -9.26
N LEU A 184 1.13 12.27 -10.40
CA LEU A 184 0.92 13.18 -11.53
C LEU A 184 -0.34 12.85 -12.35
N GLY A 185 -1.03 11.74 -12.05
CA GLY A 185 -2.11 11.19 -12.86
C GLY A 185 -1.61 10.38 -14.07
N GLY A 186 -0.29 10.13 -14.15
CA GLY A 186 0.32 9.20 -15.09
C GLY A 186 0.35 7.81 -14.48
N SER A 187 -0.73 7.07 -14.60
CA SER A 187 -0.64 5.61 -14.52
C SER A 187 -0.87 5.07 -15.91
N ASP A 188 0.09 4.31 -16.43
CA ASP A 188 -0.23 3.09 -17.15
C ASP A 188 -1.01 2.20 -16.17
N THR A 189 -2.26 2.58 -15.93
CA THR A 189 -3.25 1.72 -15.33
C THR A 189 -3.33 0.52 -16.26
N PRO A 190 -3.15 -0.73 -15.79
CA PRO A 190 -3.55 -1.88 -16.56
C PRO A 190 -4.97 -1.60 -17.08
N ASP A 191 -5.21 -1.84 -18.36
CA ASP A 191 -6.52 -1.63 -18.97
C ASP A 191 -7.60 -2.18 -18.03
N PRO A 192 -8.70 -1.44 -17.79
CA PRO A 192 -9.77 -1.93 -16.94
C PRO A 192 -10.17 -3.32 -17.44
N ILE A 193 -10.06 -4.32 -16.55
CA ILE A 193 -10.49 -5.67 -16.86
C ILE A 193 -12.00 -5.59 -17.13
N THR A 194 -12.37 -5.64 -18.40
CA THR A 194 -13.78 -5.69 -18.81
C THR A 194 -14.37 -6.99 -18.25
N PRO A 195 -15.45 -6.95 -17.45
CA PRO A 195 -16.05 -8.16 -16.92
C PRO A 195 -16.56 -9.04 -18.07
N PRO A 196 -16.64 -10.37 -17.89
CA PRO A 196 -17.49 -11.18 -18.73
C PRO A 196 -18.92 -10.65 -18.62
N THR A 197 -19.53 -10.21 -19.72
CA THR A 197 -20.92 -9.74 -19.72
C THR A 197 -21.89 -10.91 -19.88
N GLY A 198 -22.82 -11.09 -18.93
CA GLY A 198 -23.91 -12.09 -18.96
C GLY A 198 -24.60 -12.25 -17.60
N ASP A 199 -25.67 -13.07 -17.53
CA ASP A 199 -26.44 -13.44 -16.30
C ASP A 199 -25.63 -14.27 -15.28
N GLU A 200 -24.31 -14.15 -15.28
CA GLU A 200 -23.41 -14.98 -14.49
C GLU A 200 -23.17 -14.34 -13.11
N MET A 201 -23.39 -15.12 -12.05
CA MET A 201 -22.99 -14.73 -10.70
C MET A 201 -21.48 -14.86 -10.56
N PHE A 202 -20.80 -13.79 -10.16
CA PHE A 202 -19.37 -13.78 -9.90
C PHE A 202 -19.10 -13.79 -8.41
N ILE A 203 -18.30 -14.75 -7.94
CA ILE A 203 -17.86 -14.83 -6.56
C ILE A 203 -16.34 -14.85 -6.55
N VAL A 204 -15.74 -14.06 -5.65
CA VAL A 204 -14.32 -14.12 -5.39
C VAL A 204 -14.09 -14.94 -4.13
N TRP A 205 -13.47 -16.09 -4.28
CA TRP A 205 -13.19 -17.01 -3.17
C TRP A 205 -11.79 -16.80 -2.65
N ARG A 206 -11.64 -16.39 -1.38
CA ARG A 206 -10.33 -16.21 -0.74
C ARG A 206 -9.98 -17.44 0.09
N ILE A 207 -8.85 -18.06 -0.23
CA ILE A 207 -8.28 -19.20 0.51
C ILE A 207 -6.97 -18.74 1.16
N GLY A 208 -7.03 -18.48 2.47
CA GLY A 208 -5.88 -17.95 3.21
C GLY A 208 -5.44 -16.56 2.73
N ASP A 209 -4.15 -16.27 2.84
CA ASP A 209 -3.64 -14.91 2.65
C ASP A 209 -3.31 -14.53 1.20
N ASN A 210 -3.19 -15.50 0.28
CA ASN A 210 -2.61 -15.24 -1.05
C ASN A 210 -3.27 -15.98 -2.22
N VAL A 211 -4.38 -16.68 -2.02
CA VAL A 211 -5.05 -17.41 -3.12
C VAL A 211 -6.48 -16.92 -3.25
N ALA A 212 -6.81 -16.42 -4.43
CA ALA A 212 -8.16 -16.06 -4.79
C ALA A 212 -8.60 -16.82 -6.05
N TYR A 213 -9.89 -17.13 -6.15
CA TYR A 213 -10.48 -17.69 -7.36
C TYR A 213 -11.60 -16.79 -7.86
N LEU A 214 -11.63 -16.60 -9.18
CA LEU A 214 -12.78 -16.09 -9.89
C LEU A 214 -13.67 -17.29 -10.24
N VAL A 215 -14.89 -17.30 -9.73
CA VAL A 215 -15.90 -18.32 -10.03
C VAL A 215 -17.01 -17.68 -10.83
N THR A 216 -17.35 -18.30 -11.96
CA THR A 216 -18.50 -17.99 -12.81
C THR A 216 -19.43 -19.18 -12.85
N ALA A 217 -20.58 -19.07 -13.53
CA ALA A 217 -21.48 -20.21 -13.74
C ALA A 217 -20.81 -21.38 -14.51
N HIS A 218 -19.78 -21.10 -15.31
CA HIS A 218 -19.21 -22.06 -16.26
C HIS A 218 -17.71 -22.34 -16.08
N SER A 219 -17.02 -21.56 -15.25
CA SER A 219 -15.58 -21.67 -15.08
C SER A 219 -15.11 -21.20 -13.70
N MET A 220 -13.99 -21.77 -13.27
CA MET A 220 -13.26 -21.30 -12.10
C MET A 220 -11.80 -21.09 -12.51
N ARG A 221 -11.27 -19.90 -12.22
CA ARG A 221 -9.89 -19.52 -12.54
C ARG A 221 -9.20 -19.02 -11.27
N GLN A 222 -8.01 -19.54 -11.00
CA GLN A 222 -7.16 -18.97 -9.95
C GLN A 222 -6.71 -17.58 -10.39
N LEU A 223 -6.89 -16.61 -9.50
CA LEU A 223 -6.43 -15.24 -9.68
C LEU A 223 -5.03 -15.08 -9.10
N THR A 224 -4.20 -14.25 -9.74
CA THR A 224 -3.06 -13.66 -9.04
C THR A 224 -3.56 -12.70 -7.96
N TRP A 225 -2.69 -12.34 -7.03
CA TRP A 225 -3.04 -11.35 -6.01
C TRP A 225 -3.32 -9.97 -6.63
N GLU A 226 -2.58 -9.57 -7.67
CA GLU A 226 -2.85 -8.33 -8.39
C GLU A 226 -4.22 -8.34 -9.06
N GLU A 227 -4.60 -9.44 -9.71
CA GLU A 227 -5.92 -9.59 -10.34
C GLU A 227 -7.02 -9.50 -9.29
N TYR A 228 -6.89 -10.22 -8.16
CA TYR A 228 -7.83 -10.16 -7.05
C TYR A 228 -8.06 -8.72 -6.56
N GLN A 229 -6.98 -7.97 -6.34
CA GLN A 229 -7.06 -6.58 -5.89
C GLN A 229 -7.73 -5.70 -6.96
N ALA A 230 -7.42 -5.89 -8.24
CA ALA A 230 -8.08 -5.19 -9.32
C ALA A 230 -9.60 -5.45 -9.34
N TYR A 231 -10.03 -6.69 -9.14
CA TYR A 231 -11.46 -7.04 -9.02
C TYR A 231 -12.12 -6.37 -7.81
N LYS A 232 -11.48 -6.36 -6.63
CA LYS A 232 -12.05 -5.70 -5.44
C LYS A 232 -12.15 -4.18 -5.56
N ILE A 233 -11.21 -3.54 -6.26
CA ILE A 233 -11.26 -2.10 -6.52
C ILE A 233 -12.38 -1.77 -7.50
N ALA A 234 -12.52 -2.54 -8.58
CA ALA A 234 -13.55 -2.33 -9.59
C ALA A 234 -14.96 -2.65 -9.06
N TRP A 235 -15.07 -3.64 -8.17
CA TRP A 235 -16.34 -4.11 -7.59
C TRP A 235 -16.22 -4.28 -6.07
N PRO A 236 -16.30 -3.20 -5.30
CA PRO A 236 -16.13 -3.26 -3.84
C PRO A 236 -17.13 -4.20 -3.17
N ASP A 237 -18.35 -4.28 -3.70
CA ASP A 237 -19.45 -5.11 -3.20
C ASP A 237 -19.43 -6.56 -3.71
N ILE A 238 -18.40 -6.98 -4.45
CA ILE A 238 -18.31 -8.37 -4.92
C ILE A 238 -18.34 -9.33 -3.71
N PRO A 239 -19.24 -10.33 -3.68
CA PRO A 239 -19.33 -11.27 -2.58
C PRO A 239 -17.99 -11.99 -2.37
N GLU A 240 -17.44 -11.88 -1.17
CA GLU A 240 -16.22 -12.58 -0.75
C GLU A 240 -16.61 -13.67 0.25
N HIS A 241 -16.20 -14.91 -0.03
CA HIS A 241 -16.32 -16.01 0.91
C HIS A 241 -14.92 -16.45 1.36
N SER A 242 -14.73 -16.52 2.67
CA SER A 242 -13.55 -17.10 3.30
C SER A 242 -13.85 -18.53 3.74
N ALA A 243 -13.06 -19.49 3.27
CA ALA A 243 -13.14 -20.88 3.72
C ALA A 243 -11.75 -21.44 4.04
N TYR A 244 -11.68 -22.42 4.95
CA TYR A 244 -10.44 -23.13 5.25
C TYR A 244 -10.05 -24.05 4.07
N PRO A 245 -8.75 -24.33 3.86
CA PRO A 245 -8.28 -25.15 2.73
C PRO A 245 -8.97 -26.52 2.62
N GLU A 246 -9.23 -27.18 3.75
CA GLU A 246 -9.98 -28.46 3.77
C GLU A 246 -11.43 -28.33 3.33
N THR A 247 -12.08 -27.19 3.55
CA THR A 247 -13.48 -26.95 3.13
C THR A 247 -13.56 -26.70 1.62
N VAL A 248 -12.49 -26.19 1.03
CA VAL A 248 -12.40 -25.90 -0.41
C VAL A 248 -12.45 -27.18 -1.23
N GLN A 249 -11.75 -28.25 -0.87
CA GLN A 249 -11.82 -29.50 -1.64
C GLN A 249 -13.22 -30.12 -1.61
N THR A 250 -13.91 -30.03 -0.47
CA THR A 250 -15.30 -30.50 -0.32
C THR A 250 -16.28 -29.63 -1.11
N LEU A 251 -16.13 -28.30 -1.07
CA LEU A 251 -16.92 -27.36 -1.86
C LEU A 251 -16.62 -27.46 -3.36
N MET A 252 -15.37 -27.68 -3.76
CA MET A 252 -14.97 -27.96 -5.13
C MET A 252 -15.63 -29.25 -5.63
N GLY A 253 -15.68 -30.30 -4.81
CA GLY A 253 -16.42 -31.53 -5.12
C GLY A 253 -17.92 -31.29 -5.30
N ALA A 254 -18.53 -30.49 -4.42
CA ALA A 254 -19.96 -30.19 -4.45
C ALA A 254 -20.36 -29.28 -5.63
N VAL A 255 -19.58 -28.24 -5.92
CA VAL A 255 -19.82 -27.31 -7.04
C VAL A 255 -19.62 -28.03 -8.38
N HIS A 256 -18.58 -28.87 -8.49
CA HIS A 256 -18.37 -29.66 -9.71
C HIS A 256 -19.49 -30.69 -9.92
N ALA A 257 -20.02 -31.29 -8.85
CA ALA A 257 -21.19 -32.16 -8.91
C ALA A 257 -22.46 -31.41 -9.35
N GLN A 258 -22.75 -30.26 -8.75
CA GLN A 258 -23.92 -29.43 -9.10
C GLN A 258 -23.86 -28.87 -10.52
N ALA A 259 -22.69 -28.39 -10.97
CA ALA A 259 -22.49 -27.89 -12.33
C ALA A 259 -22.69 -29.02 -13.36
N LYS A 260 -22.22 -30.23 -13.06
CA LYS A 260 -22.42 -31.39 -13.91
C LYS A 260 -23.92 -31.75 -14.03
N THR A 261 -24.65 -31.77 -12.92
CA THR A 261 -26.09 -32.06 -12.91
C THR A 261 -26.87 -31.00 -13.70
N LEU A 262 -26.54 -29.71 -13.53
CA LEU A 262 -27.20 -28.62 -14.26
C LEU A 262 -26.97 -28.70 -15.78
N VAL A 263 -25.75 -29.05 -16.22
CA VAL A 263 -25.42 -29.26 -17.65
C VAL A 263 -26.15 -30.48 -18.22
N GLU A 264 -26.29 -31.56 -17.45
CA GLU A 264 -27.04 -32.75 -17.85
C GLU A 264 -28.54 -32.46 -17.96
N ASP A 265 -29.12 -31.70 -17.03
CA ASP A 265 -30.52 -31.27 -17.05
C ASP A 265 -30.81 -30.31 -18.22
N LEU A 266 -29.91 -29.37 -18.51
CA LEU A 266 -30.03 -28.46 -19.65
C LEU A 266 -29.96 -29.19 -21.00
N ARG A 267 -29.12 -30.22 -21.11
CA ARG A 267 -29.08 -31.10 -22.29
C ARG A 267 -30.35 -31.94 -22.41
N ALA A 268 -30.89 -32.43 -21.30
CA ALA A 268 -32.15 -33.18 -21.29
C ALA A 268 -33.35 -32.32 -21.72
N LEU A 269 -33.27 -31.00 -21.51
CA LEU A 269 -34.27 -30.03 -21.95
C LEU A 269 -34.06 -29.53 -23.40
N GLY A 270 -33.11 -30.09 -24.15
CA GLY A 270 -32.86 -29.71 -25.54
C GLY A 270 -32.11 -28.40 -25.72
N GLY A 271 -31.53 -27.85 -24.64
CA GLY A 271 -30.64 -26.69 -24.70
C GLY A 271 -29.32 -27.06 -25.37
N SER A 272 -28.99 -26.39 -26.47
CA SER A 272 -27.63 -26.38 -27.00
C SER A 272 -26.76 -25.49 -26.11
N ILE A 273 -25.75 -26.09 -25.48
CA ILE A 273 -24.63 -25.38 -24.83
C ILE A 273 -23.44 -25.41 -25.79
#